data_AF-X7F9G6-F1
#
_entry.id   AF-X7F9G6-F1
#
_cell.length_a   1.000
_cell.length_b   1.000
_cell.length_c   1.000
_cell.angle_alpha   90.00
_cell.angle_beta   90.00
_cell.angle_gamma   90.00
#
_symmetry.space_group_name_H-M   'P 1'
#
loop_
_entity.id
_entity.type
_entity.pdbx_description
1 polymer ?
#
loop_
_entity_poly.entity_id
_entity_poly.type
_entity_poly.pdbx_seq_one_letter_code
_entity_poly.pdbx_strand_id
1 'polypeptide(L)'
;MSGLRRRVASVRLRGGDGPQVARARRLLDLYLAEAERHGVPFPEIARQVRAGLPALRIAGAELQGQADAPAFSEAACAPGCAFCCILAGEDGGVILEAEARQLHAALAPLAGAPDGRAWSDRACPALDPATRTCRVYEARPMICRTYVSPDADACADVARGLPARGPGVVGAQGTLLAVQSLGRAALEGAAQVPTYALARIAAAAVEGVALDAALGSARHRPRVLEDERTRLAPAD
;
A
#
# COMPACT_ATOMS: atom_id res chain seq x y z
N MET A 1 -21.93 -9.02 -13.06
CA MET A 1 -20.74 -9.46 -12.30
C MET A 1 -19.92 -10.49 -13.08
N SER A 2 -20.55 -11.50 -13.67
CA SER A 2 -19.89 -12.59 -14.42
C SER A 2 -18.92 -12.13 -15.53
N GLY A 3 -19.17 -10.99 -16.18
CA GLY A 3 -18.23 -10.40 -17.15
C GLY A 3 -16.90 -9.96 -16.53
N LEU A 4 -16.93 -9.32 -15.35
CA LEU A 4 -15.73 -8.90 -14.62
C LEU A 4 -14.91 -10.12 -14.18
N ARG A 5 -15.59 -11.14 -13.63
CA ARG A 5 -14.95 -12.40 -13.21
C ARG A 5 -14.26 -13.11 -14.38
N ARG A 6 -14.89 -13.19 -15.55
CA ARG A 6 -14.25 -13.73 -16.77
C ARG A 6 -12.99 -12.95 -17.15
N ARG A 7 -13.02 -11.61 -17.08
CA ARG A 7 -11.82 -10.79 -17.34
C ARG A 7 -10.74 -11.02 -16.31
N VAL A 8 -11.08 -11.09 -15.02
CA VAL A 8 -10.12 -11.47 -13.96
C VAL A 8 -9.56 -12.86 -14.20
N ALA A 9 -10.32 -13.82 -14.74
CA ALA A 9 -9.79 -15.15 -15.03
C ALA A 9 -8.81 -15.15 -16.22
N SER A 10 -9.03 -14.31 -17.23
CA SER A 10 -8.29 -14.37 -18.50
C SER A 10 -7.16 -13.34 -18.66
N VAL A 11 -7.17 -12.24 -17.88
CA VAL A 11 -6.23 -11.13 -18.08
C VAL A 11 -4.81 -11.52 -17.69
N ARG A 12 -3.82 -11.24 -18.54
CA ARG A 12 -2.40 -11.46 -18.23
C ARG A 12 -1.77 -10.18 -17.73
N LEU A 13 -0.99 -10.25 -16.65
CA LEU A 13 -0.27 -9.09 -16.16
C LEU A 13 1.07 -8.93 -16.87
N ARG A 14 1.46 -7.68 -17.11
CA ARG A 14 2.83 -7.37 -17.53
C ARG A 14 3.79 -7.75 -16.42
N GLY A 15 4.89 -8.43 -16.76
CA GLY A 15 5.85 -8.97 -15.78
C GLY A 15 5.49 -10.37 -15.27
N GLY A 16 4.52 -11.04 -15.89
CA GLY A 16 4.22 -12.45 -15.67
C GLY A 16 3.19 -12.74 -14.57
N ASP A 17 2.62 -13.94 -14.65
CA ASP A 17 1.58 -14.47 -13.76
C ASP A 17 2.16 -15.57 -12.85
N GLY A 18 3.24 -15.24 -12.13
CA GLY A 18 3.88 -16.17 -11.18
C GLY A 18 2.95 -16.64 -10.05
N PRO A 19 3.42 -17.51 -9.15
CA PRO A 19 2.61 -18.14 -8.11
C PRO A 19 1.79 -17.17 -7.25
N GLN A 20 2.37 -16.00 -6.91
CA GLN A 20 1.70 -14.96 -6.15
C GLN A 20 0.51 -14.34 -6.93
N VAL A 21 0.69 -14.04 -8.21
CA VAL A 21 -0.39 -13.51 -9.07
C VAL A 21 -1.49 -14.55 -9.24
N ALA A 22 -1.13 -15.82 -9.46
CA ALA A 22 -2.10 -16.90 -9.57
C ALA A 22 -2.94 -17.05 -8.27
N ARG A 23 -2.31 -16.93 -7.10
CA ARG A 23 -3.01 -16.91 -5.81
C ARG A 23 -3.92 -15.68 -5.66
N ALA A 24 -3.41 -14.49 -5.93
CA ALA A 24 -4.19 -13.24 -5.91
C ALA A 24 -5.42 -13.31 -6.82
N ARG A 25 -5.28 -13.92 -8.01
CA ARG A 25 -6.38 -14.13 -8.97
C ARG A 25 -7.49 -15.01 -8.40
N ARG A 26 -7.13 -16.13 -7.77
CA ARG A 26 -8.12 -17.01 -7.11
C ARG A 26 -8.85 -16.28 -5.99
N LEU A 27 -8.12 -15.54 -5.15
CA LEU A 27 -8.72 -14.79 -4.04
C LEU A 27 -9.64 -13.67 -4.52
N LEU A 28 -9.25 -12.94 -5.58
CA LEU A 28 -10.09 -11.93 -6.19
C LEU A 28 -11.34 -12.54 -6.85
N ASP A 29 -11.23 -13.67 -7.56
CA ASP A 29 -12.41 -14.33 -8.12
C ASP A 29 -13.39 -14.78 -7.03
N LEU A 30 -12.89 -15.35 -5.92
CA LEU A 30 -13.71 -15.72 -4.77
C LEU A 30 -14.42 -14.50 -4.16
N TYR A 31 -13.70 -13.40 -3.97
CA TYR A 31 -14.29 -12.14 -3.49
C TYR A 31 -15.42 -11.65 -4.42
N LEU A 32 -15.21 -11.70 -5.74
CA LEU A 32 -16.20 -11.27 -6.73
C LEU A 32 -17.40 -12.23 -6.81
N ALA A 33 -17.17 -13.54 -6.66
CA ALA A 33 -18.22 -14.54 -6.60
C ALA A 33 -19.13 -14.32 -5.38
N GLU A 34 -18.52 -13.98 -4.24
CA GLU A 34 -19.26 -13.68 -3.02
C GLU A 34 -20.07 -12.39 -3.14
N ALA A 35 -19.48 -11.34 -3.73
CA ALA A 35 -20.21 -10.11 -4.05
C ALA A 35 -21.39 -10.36 -5.02
N GLU A 36 -21.23 -11.26 -6.00
CA GLU A 36 -22.32 -11.70 -6.90
C GLU A 36 -23.44 -12.38 -6.11
N ARG A 37 -23.09 -13.30 -5.21
CA ARG A 37 -24.03 -14.04 -4.36
C ARG A 37 -24.83 -13.12 -3.43
N HIS A 38 -24.21 -12.05 -2.94
CA HIS A 38 -24.85 -11.03 -2.12
C HIS A 38 -25.58 -9.93 -2.93
N GLY A 39 -25.67 -10.06 -4.26
CA GLY A 39 -26.40 -9.11 -5.09
C GLY A 39 -25.75 -7.73 -5.19
N VAL A 40 -24.44 -7.60 -4.95
CA VAL A 40 -23.72 -6.33 -5.07
C VAL A 40 -23.73 -5.86 -6.54
N PRO A 41 -24.26 -4.67 -6.85
CA PRO A 41 -24.32 -4.18 -8.22
C PRO A 41 -22.92 -3.97 -8.83
N PHE A 42 -22.82 -4.08 -10.16
CA PHE A 42 -21.53 -3.87 -10.86
C PHE A 42 -20.94 -2.46 -10.66
N PRO A 43 -21.70 -1.34 -10.71
CA PRO A 43 -21.13 -0.02 -10.44
C PRO A 43 -20.49 0.06 -9.04
N GLU A 44 -21.11 -0.61 -8.07
CA GLU A 44 -20.62 -0.68 -6.70
C GLU A 44 -19.32 -1.46 -6.62
N ILE A 45 -19.25 -2.67 -7.20
CA ILE A 45 -18.02 -3.47 -7.16
C ILE A 45 -16.88 -2.78 -7.91
N ALA A 46 -17.18 -2.13 -9.04
CA ALA A 46 -16.19 -1.42 -9.83
C ALA A 46 -15.60 -0.25 -9.03
N ARG A 47 -16.43 0.47 -8.26
CA ARG A 47 -15.99 1.50 -7.32
C ARG A 47 -15.12 0.93 -6.19
N GLN A 48 -15.48 -0.23 -5.63
CA GLN A 48 -14.68 -0.88 -4.58
C GLN A 48 -13.32 -1.35 -5.10
N VAL A 49 -13.27 -2.00 -6.27
CA VAL A 49 -12.03 -2.43 -6.93
C VAL A 49 -11.18 -1.20 -7.29
N ARG A 50 -11.77 -0.15 -7.86
CA ARG A 50 -11.09 1.13 -8.11
C ARG A 50 -10.45 1.69 -6.84
N ALA A 51 -11.18 1.63 -5.73
CA ALA A 51 -10.69 2.12 -4.45
C ALA A 51 -9.63 1.22 -3.79
N GLY A 52 -9.47 -0.02 -4.26
CA GLY A 52 -8.55 -1.00 -3.69
C GLY A 52 -9.09 -1.76 -2.49
N LEU A 53 -10.39 -1.68 -2.20
CA LEU A 53 -10.98 -2.35 -1.04
C LEU A 53 -10.85 -3.89 -1.06
N PRO A 54 -11.03 -4.59 -2.20
CA PRO A 54 -10.79 -6.03 -2.25
C PRO A 54 -9.33 -6.38 -1.96
N ALA A 55 -8.38 -5.60 -2.50
CA ALA A 55 -6.95 -5.81 -2.28
C ALA A 55 -6.60 -5.64 -0.79
N LEU A 56 -7.12 -4.60 -0.13
CA LEU A 56 -6.92 -4.38 1.30
C LEU A 56 -7.50 -5.49 2.16
N ARG A 57 -8.70 -5.96 1.85
CA ARG A 57 -9.35 -7.04 2.61
C ARG A 57 -8.59 -8.36 2.47
N ILE A 58 -8.20 -8.71 1.25
CA ILE A 58 -7.45 -9.93 0.96
C ILE A 58 -6.08 -9.90 1.62
N ALA A 59 -5.31 -8.82 1.40
CA ALA A 59 -3.98 -8.68 1.98
C ALA A 59 -4.01 -8.51 3.50
N GLY A 60 -5.02 -7.84 4.04
CA GLY A 60 -5.22 -7.69 5.48
C GLY A 60 -5.50 -9.03 6.17
N ALA A 61 -6.34 -9.88 5.59
CA ALA A 61 -6.56 -11.24 6.08
C ALA A 61 -5.29 -12.09 6.04
N GLU A 62 -4.48 -11.96 4.98
CA GLU A 62 -3.17 -12.62 4.89
C GLU A 62 -2.20 -12.12 5.97
N LEU A 63 -2.10 -10.80 6.16
CA LEU A 63 -1.25 -10.19 7.18
C LEU A 63 -1.66 -10.65 8.59
N GLN A 64 -2.95 -10.72 8.87
CA GLN A 64 -3.46 -11.20 10.16
C GLN A 64 -3.06 -12.67 10.40
N GLY A 65 -3.09 -13.51 9.36
CA GLY A 65 -2.60 -14.89 9.42
C GLY A 65 -1.08 -15.02 9.60
N GLN A 66 -0.32 -13.92 9.46
CA GLN A 66 1.12 -13.87 9.65
C GLN A 66 1.52 -13.20 10.98
N ALA A 67 0.57 -12.82 11.84
CA ALA A 67 0.85 -12.04 13.05
C ALA A 67 1.89 -12.70 13.98
N ASP A 68 1.90 -14.04 14.05
CA ASP A 68 2.82 -14.82 14.88
C ASP A 68 4.07 -15.31 14.11
N ALA A 69 4.26 -14.88 12.86
CA ALA A 69 5.41 -15.28 12.07
C ALA A 69 6.70 -14.67 12.65
N PRO A 70 7.86 -15.38 12.54
CA PRO A 70 9.16 -14.88 13.01
C PRO A 70 9.50 -13.47 12.51
N ALA A 71 9.06 -13.13 11.29
CA ALA A 71 9.24 -11.80 10.71
C ALA A 71 8.68 -10.65 11.57
N PHE A 72 7.68 -10.91 12.43
CA PHE A 72 7.12 -9.93 13.35
C PHE A 72 7.64 -10.09 14.79
N SER A 73 7.75 -11.33 15.28
CA SER A 73 8.22 -11.57 16.65
C SER A 73 9.70 -11.30 16.85
N GLU A 74 10.52 -11.43 15.81
CA GLU A 74 11.96 -11.14 15.81
C GLU A 74 12.28 -9.75 15.23
N ALA A 75 11.27 -8.95 14.87
CA ALA A 75 11.50 -7.62 14.33
C ALA A 75 12.16 -6.72 15.38
N ALA A 76 13.20 -5.97 14.96
CA ALA A 76 13.86 -4.96 15.78
C ALA A 76 13.02 -3.68 15.97
N CYS A 77 11.73 -3.72 15.64
CA CYS A 77 10.82 -2.59 15.76
C CYS A 77 10.55 -2.27 17.24
N ALA A 78 10.75 -1.00 17.62
CA ALA A 78 10.46 -0.50 18.95
C ALA A 78 9.78 0.89 18.86
N PRO A 79 9.02 1.32 19.90
CA PRO A 79 8.50 2.68 19.96
C PRO A 79 9.62 3.73 19.77
N GLY A 80 9.41 4.69 18.88
CA GLY A 80 10.40 5.72 18.52
C GLY A 80 11.45 5.30 17.49
N CYS A 81 11.48 4.03 17.07
CA CYS A 81 12.19 3.60 15.87
C CYS A 81 11.44 4.09 14.62
N ALA A 82 12.10 4.90 13.80
CA ALA A 82 11.46 5.60 12.68
C ALA A 82 12.21 5.44 11.34
N PHE A 83 13.14 4.50 11.24
CA PHE A 83 13.93 4.30 10.01
C PHE A 83 13.08 3.92 8.80
N CYS A 84 12.05 3.09 8.97
CA CYS A 84 11.08 2.77 7.91
C CYS A 84 10.24 3.97 7.46
N CYS A 85 10.19 5.03 8.27
CA CYS A 85 9.50 6.28 7.98
C CYS A 85 10.44 7.32 7.33
N ILE A 86 11.73 7.01 7.14
CA ILE A 86 12.58 7.77 6.22
C ILE A 86 12.30 7.27 4.80
N LEU A 87 11.46 8.02 4.09
CA LEU A 87 10.89 7.59 2.83
C LEU A 87 11.98 7.54 1.74
N ALA A 88 12.02 6.42 1.03
CA ALA A 88 12.90 6.25 -0.12
C ALA A 88 12.24 6.85 -1.37
N GLY A 89 13.00 7.67 -2.10
CA GLY A 89 12.51 8.36 -3.30
C GLY A 89 11.39 9.36 -3.02
N GLU A 90 10.73 9.82 -4.09
CA GLU A 90 9.64 10.81 -4.02
C GLU A 90 8.26 10.20 -3.70
N ASP A 91 8.14 8.87 -3.81
CA ASP A 91 6.89 8.15 -3.67
C ASP A 91 6.61 7.81 -2.19
N GLY A 92 7.63 7.29 -1.48
CA GLY A 92 7.47 6.75 -0.13
C GLY A 92 6.67 5.45 -0.05
N GLY A 93 6.12 4.98 -1.18
CA GLY A 93 5.49 3.68 -1.33
C GLY A 93 4.14 3.77 -2.02
N VAL A 94 3.83 2.72 -2.80
CA VAL A 94 2.54 2.61 -3.50
C VAL A 94 1.41 2.31 -2.52
N ILE A 95 0.43 3.20 -2.45
CA ILE A 95 -0.81 3.01 -1.70
C ILE A 95 -2.06 3.08 -2.60
N LEU A 96 -3.15 2.49 -2.14
CA LEU A 96 -4.44 2.45 -2.83
C LEU A 96 -5.32 3.65 -2.48
N GLU A 97 -6.39 3.90 -3.24
CA GLU A 97 -7.25 5.08 -3.00
C GLU A 97 -7.87 5.07 -1.60
N ALA A 98 -8.34 3.91 -1.13
CA ALA A 98 -8.91 3.79 0.20
C ALA A 98 -7.88 4.12 1.30
N GLU A 99 -6.64 3.66 1.15
CA GLU A 99 -5.55 4.00 2.07
C GLU A 99 -5.19 5.48 1.99
N ALA A 100 -5.12 6.06 0.79
CA ALA A 100 -4.82 7.47 0.59
C ALA A 100 -5.87 8.37 1.26
N ARG A 101 -7.15 8.04 1.10
CA ARG A 101 -8.25 8.75 1.77
C ARG A 101 -8.19 8.62 3.28
N GLN A 102 -7.94 7.41 3.79
CA GLN A 102 -7.85 7.16 5.23
C GLN A 102 -6.65 7.89 5.85
N LEU A 103 -5.48 7.82 5.21
CA LEU A 103 -4.27 8.49 5.66
C LEU A 103 -4.44 10.01 5.67
N HIS A 104 -4.98 10.57 4.59
CA HIS A 104 -5.25 12.02 4.50
C HIS A 104 -6.21 12.46 5.60
N ALA A 105 -7.34 11.78 5.77
CA ALA A 105 -8.33 12.11 6.80
C ALA A 105 -7.75 12.02 8.22
N ALA A 106 -6.90 11.04 8.49
CA ALA A 106 -6.26 10.88 9.79
C ALA A 106 -5.21 11.98 10.08
N LEU A 107 -4.55 12.50 9.04
CA LEU A 107 -3.53 13.54 9.16
C LEU A 107 -4.09 14.96 9.10
N ALA A 108 -5.27 15.16 8.53
CA ALA A 108 -5.90 16.48 8.38
C ALA A 108 -5.99 17.28 9.70
N PRO A 109 -6.27 16.68 10.88
CA PRO A 109 -6.25 17.40 12.17
C PRO A 109 -4.87 17.97 12.56
N LEU A 110 -3.78 17.52 11.93
CA LEU A 110 -2.42 17.95 12.18
C LEU A 110 -1.94 19.05 11.21
N ALA A 111 -2.85 19.61 10.40
CA ALA A 111 -2.51 20.62 9.42
C ALA A 111 -1.80 21.82 10.07
N GLY A 112 -0.65 22.21 9.52
CA GLY A 112 0.19 23.31 10.01
C GLY A 112 1.06 22.99 11.23
N ALA A 113 0.92 21.81 11.85
CA ALA A 113 1.78 21.39 12.95
C ALA A 113 3.17 20.94 12.44
N PRO A 114 4.24 21.06 13.25
CA PRO A 114 5.51 20.44 12.94
C PRO A 114 5.34 18.93 12.68
N ASP A 115 6.09 18.41 11.73
CA ASP A 115 6.02 17.00 11.32
C ASP A 115 7.42 16.38 11.23
N GLY A 116 7.49 15.10 10.84
CA GLY A 116 8.74 14.36 10.72
C GLY A 116 9.85 15.08 9.97
N ARG A 117 9.52 15.95 9.00
CA ARG A 117 10.49 16.71 8.22
C ARG A 117 11.30 17.71 9.04
N ALA A 118 10.82 18.09 10.23
CA ALA A 118 11.60 18.87 11.19
C ALA A 118 12.72 18.05 11.88
N TRP A 119 12.65 16.71 11.83
CA TRP A 119 13.70 15.82 12.30
C TRP A 119 14.63 15.36 11.16
N SER A 120 14.08 15.07 9.98
CA SER A 120 14.86 14.70 8.79
C SER A 120 14.07 15.03 7.52
N ASP A 121 14.69 15.66 6.53
CA ASP A 121 14.03 16.10 5.29
C ASP A 121 13.22 15.01 4.56
N ARG A 122 13.61 13.74 4.71
CA ARG A 122 12.95 12.58 4.08
C ARG A 122 11.99 11.83 5.01
N ALA A 123 11.80 12.29 6.23
CA ALA A 123 10.90 11.66 7.17
C ALA A 123 9.44 11.84 6.75
N CYS A 124 8.64 10.80 7.00
CA CYS A 124 7.21 10.81 6.73
C CYS A 124 6.52 11.94 7.52
N PRO A 125 5.69 12.77 6.87
CA PRO A 125 4.91 13.80 7.56
C PRO A 125 3.97 13.29 8.66
N ALA A 126 3.69 11.99 8.70
CA ALA A 126 2.92 11.39 9.80
C ALA A 126 3.66 11.34 11.15
N LEU A 127 5.00 11.45 11.15
CA LEU A 127 5.78 11.36 12.38
C LEU A 127 5.65 12.62 13.24
N ASP A 128 5.64 12.40 14.54
CA ASP A 128 5.98 13.43 15.53
C ASP A 128 7.50 13.64 15.51
N PRO A 129 8.02 14.86 15.26
CA PRO A 129 9.46 15.09 15.14
C PRO A 129 10.23 14.94 16.45
N ALA A 130 9.61 15.13 17.60
CA ALA A 130 10.28 15.02 18.90
C ALA A 130 10.37 13.57 19.36
N THR A 131 9.28 12.82 19.25
CA THR A 131 9.18 11.44 19.74
C THR A 131 9.48 10.40 18.69
N ARG A 132 9.46 10.77 17.40
CA ARG A 132 9.61 9.87 16.25
C ARG A 132 8.55 8.76 16.22
N THR A 133 7.39 9.01 16.82
CA THR A 133 6.24 8.10 16.79
C THR A 133 5.27 8.48 15.67
N CYS A 134 4.57 7.50 15.10
CA CYS A 134 3.56 7.76 14.07
C CYS A 134 2.28 8.27 14.72
N ARG A 135 1.87 9.50 14.37
CA ARG A 135 0.67 10.15 14.94
C ARG A 135 -0.65 9.58 14.42
N VAL A 136 -0.59 8.73 13.39
CA VAL A 136 -1.73 8.09 12.73
C VAL A 136 -1.52 6.57 12.60
N TYR A 137 -1.03 5.95 13.67
CA TYR A 137 -0.64 4.53 13.71
C TYR A 137 -1.73 3.58 13.18
N GLU A 138 -2.99 3.85 13.50
CA GLU A 138 -4.15 3.05 13.05
C GLU A 138 -4.50 3.26 11.57
N ALA A 139 -4.12 4.39 10.98
CA ALA A 139 -4.33 4.69 9.56
C ALA A 139 -3.14 4.32 8.68
N ARG A 140 -2.14 3.60 9.23
CA ARG A 140 -0.96 3.17 8.47
C ARG A 140 -1.38 2.30 7.27
N PRO A 141 -0.94 2.65 6.05
CA PRO A 141 -1.14 1.82 4.87
C PRO A 141 -0.42 0.46 4.98
N MET A 142 -0.80 -0.49 4.14
CA MET A 142 -0.29 -1.86 4.08
C MET A 142 1.23 -1.88 4.02
N ILE A 143 1.84 -1.04 3.18
CA ILE A 143 3.31 -0.95 3.06
C ILE A 143 3.98 -0.69 4.42
N CYS A 144 3.41 0.17 5.26
CA CYS A 144 3.92 0.48 6.60
C CYS A 144 3.66 -0.63 7.62
N ARG A 145 2.68 -1.50 7.38
CA ARG A 145 2.33 -2.64 8.24
C ARG A 145 3.14 -3.89 7.89
N THR A 146 3.62 -3.97 6.65
CA THR A 146 4.37 -5.12 6.16
C THR A 146 5.87 -4.93 6.18
N TYR A 147 6.36 -3.70 6.32
CA TYR A 147 7.79 -3.42 6.39
C TYR A 147 8.35 -3.83 7.74
N VAL A 148 9.26 -4.80 7.75
CA VAL A 148 9.88 -5.37 8.95
C VAL A 148 11.35 -5.65 8.71
N SER A 149 12.13 -5.68 9.79
CA SER A 149 13.53 -6.09 9.79
C SER A 149 13.88 -6.63 11.18
N PRO A 150 14.66 -7.72 11.28
CA PRO A 150 15.24 -8.15 12.55
C PRO A 150 16.48 -7.33 12.94
N ASP A 151 16.92 -6.41 12.08
CA ASP A 151 18.14 -5.62 12.24
C ASP A 151 17.84 -4.12 12.12
N ALA A 152 18.00 -3.40 13.22
CA ALA A 152 17.80 -1.95 13.31
C ALA A 152 18.94 -1.15 12.66
N ASP A 153 20.17 -1.67 12.69
CA ASP A 153 21.32 -1.01 12.07
C ASP A 153 21.20 -1.08 10.55
N ALA A 154 20.77 -2.23 10.02
CA ALA A 154 20.42 -2.36 8.60
C ALA A 154 19.29 -1.39 8.18
N CYS A 155 18.29 -1.18 9.06
CA CYS A 155 17.27 -0.16 8.80
C CYS A 155 17.86 1.25 8.78
N ALA A 156 18.77 1.56 9.70
CA ALA A 156 19.45 2.85 9.76
C ALA A 156 20.30 3.11 8.50
N ASP A 157 20.99 2.08 8.00
CA ASP A 157 21.77 2.15 6.77
C ASP A 157 20.87 2.41 5.55
N VAL A 158 19.77 1.68 5.41
CA VAL A 158 18.77 1.93 4.35
C VAL A 158 18.21 3.35 4.47
N ALA A 159 17.93 3.82 5.68
CA ALA A 159 17.46 5.18 5.92
C ALA A 159 18.50 6.24 5.50
N ARG A 160 19.80 5.95 5.58
CA ARG A 160 20.89 6.80 5.05
C ARG A 160 21.09 6.67 3.54
N GLY A 161 20.40 5.75 2.88
CA GLY A 161 20.55 5.47 1.45
C GLY A 161 21.65 4.45 1.14
N LEU A 162 22.15 3.73 2.15
CA LEU A 162 23.11 2.65 1.98
C LEU A 162 22.36 1.32 1.75
N PRO A 163 22.76 0.50 0.77
CA PRO A 163 22.20 -0.83 0.60
C PRO A 163 22.48 -1.71 1.83
N ALA A 164 21.44 -2.28 2.44
CA ALA A 164 21.58 -3.28 3.50
C ALA A 164 20.62 -4.45 3.25
N ARG A 165 20.96 -5.61 3.81
CA ARG A 165 20.09 -6.81 3.85
C ARG A 165 19.32 -6.84 5.15
N GLY A 166 18.14 -7.45 5.17
CA GLY A 166 17.31 -7.60 6.36
C GLY A 166 15.99 -6.85 6.25
N PRO A 167 15.98 -5.52 6.02
CA PRO A 167 14.75 -4.79 5.86
C PRO A 167 14.02 -5.18 4.58
N GLY A 168 12.72 -5.46 4.71
CA GLY A 168 11.89 -5.88 3.59
C GLY A 168 10.40 -5.80 3.92
N VAL A 169 9.58 -6.17 2.95
CA VAL A 169 8.13 -6.23 3.13
C VAL A 169 7.68 -7.69 3.10
N VAL A 170 6.81 -8.07 4.04
CA VAL A 170 6.23 -9.43 4.04
C VAL A 170 5.21 -9.60 2.89
N GLY A 171 4.90 -10.86 2.57
CA GLY A 171 4.18 -11.26 1.36
C GLY A 171 2.81 -10.59 1.15
N ALA A 172 2.14 -10.13 2.20
CA ALA A 172 0.86 -9.44 2.12
C ALA A 172 0.91 -8.19 1.22
N GLN A 173 2.03 -7.44 1.20
CA GLN A 173 2.16 -6.28 0.31
C GLN A 173 2.18 -6.69 -1.17
N GLY A 174 2.90 -7.76 -1.50
CA GLY A 174 2.91 -8.27 -2.88
C GLY A 174 1.53 -8.82 -3.28
N THR A 175 0.80 -9.46 -2.37
CA THR A 175 -0.60 -9.86 -2.60
C THR A 175 -1.50 -8.65 -2.87
N LEU A 176 -1.39 -7.58 -2.08
CA LEU A 176 -2.15 -6.34 -2.27
C LEU A 176 -1.94 -5.78 -3.69
N LEU A 177 -0.68 -5.63 -4.10
CA LEU A 177 -0.34 -5.08 -5.41
C LEU A 177 -0.81 -6.00 -6.54
N ALA A 178 -0.66 -7.32 -6.39
CA ALA A 178 -1.14 -8.28 -7.38
C ALA A 178 -2.66 -8.23 -7.56
N VAL A 179 -3.43 -8.19 -6.46
CA VAL A 179 -4.89 -8.04 -6.52
C VAL A 179 -5.28 -6.71 -7.20
N GLN A 180 -4.60 -5.62 -6.86
CA GLN A 180 -4.88 -4.31 -7.46
C GLN A 180 -4.55 -4.29 -8.96
N SER A 181 -3.43 -4.88 -9.39
CA SER A 181 -3.08 -4.99 -10.81
C SER A 181 -4.10 -5.81 -11.59
N LEU A 182 -4.60 -6.91 -11.02
CA LEU A 182 -5.69 -7.69 -11.61
C LEU A 182 -6.97 -6.87 -11.74
N GLY A 183 -7.34 -6.14 -10.68
CA GLY A 183 -8.50 -5.26 -10.67
C GLY A 183 -8.41 -4.16 -11.73
N ARG A 184 -7.25 -3.52 -11.86
CA ARG A 184 -6.96 -2.52 -12.89
C ARG A 184 -7.13 -3.10 -14.28
N ALA A 185 -6.49 -4.24 -14.56
CA ALA A 185 -6.52 -4.85 -15.88
C ALA A 185 -7.93 -5.37 -16.23
N ALA A 186 -8.66 -5.92 -15.27
CA ALA A 186 -10.03 -6.39 -15.48
C ALA A 186 -11.05 -5.25 -15.67
N LEU A 187 -10.78 -4.04 -15.18
CA LEU A 187 -11.60 -2.85 -15.35
C LEU A 187 -11.17 -1.95 -16.51
N GLU A 188 -10.16 -2.34 -17.29
CA GLU A 188 -9.72 -1.59 -18.46
C GLU A 188 -10.88 -1.28 -19.42
N GLY A 189 -11.05 -0.01 -19.79
CA GLY A 189 -12.17 0.48 -20.61
C GLY A 189 -13.47 0.76 -19.84
N ALA A 190 -13.57 0.36 -18.57
CA ALA A 190 -14.75 0.62 -17.73
C ALA A 190 -14.47 1.66 -16.62
N ALA A 191 -13.29 1.61 -15.98
CA ALA A 191 -12.91 2.56 -14.94
C ALA A 191 -11.39 2.71 -14.85
N GLN A 192 -10.93 3.90 -14.45
CA GLN A 192 -9.53 4.09 -14.05
C GLN A 192 -9.32 3.57 -12.62
N VAL A 193 -8.26 2.81 -12.41
CA VAL A 193 -7.86 2.25 -11.12
C VAL A 193 -6.50 2.83 -10.71
N PRO A 194 -6.50 4.03 -10.08
CA PRO A 194 -5.27 4.73 -9.72
C PRO A 194 -4.55 4.08 -8.52
N THR A 195 -3.28 4.43 -8.38
CA THR A 195 -2.50 4.28 -7.14
C THR A 195 -1.88 5.63 -6.82
N TYR A 196 -1.45 5.81 -5.57
CA TYR A 196 -1.03 7.11 -5.05
C TYR A 196 0.29 7.01 -4.31
N ALA A 197 1.02 8.12 -4.29
CA ALA A 197 2.26 8.25 -3.55
C ALA A 197 1.99 8.52 -2.07
N LEU A 198 2.46 7.64 -1.19
CA LEU A 198 2.34 7.77 0.26
C LEU A 198 2.85 9.13 0.74
N ALA A 199 4.09 9.49 0.34
CA ALA A 199 4.77 10.70 0.79
C ALA A 199 3.96 11.96 0.44
N ARG A 200 3.40 12.00 -0.77
CA ARG A 200 2.64 13.15 -1.27
C ARG A 200 1.28 13.28 -0.62
N ILE A 201 0.58 12.16 -0.37
CA ILE A 201 -0.68 12.18 0.39
C ILE A 201 -0.45 12.67 1.81
N ALA A 202 0.58 12.15 2.50
CA ALA A 202 0.89 12.55 3.85
C ALA A 202 1.29 14.04 3.95
N ALA A 203 2.14 14.51 3.03
CA ALA A 203 2.56 15.91 2.96
C ALA A 203 1.37 16.84 2.70
N ALA A 204 0.55 16.52 1.68
CA ALA A 204 -0.62 17.32 1.34
C ALA A 204 -1.60 17.46 2.52
N ALA A 205 -1.80 16.39 3.31
CA ALA A 205 -2.69 16.43 4.46
C ALA A 205 -2.20 17.39 5.56
N VAL A 206 -0.92 17.32 5.93
CA VAL A 206 -0.34 18.21 6.97
C VAL A 206 -0.14 19.65 6.45
N GLU A 207 -0.07 19.83 5.14
CA GLU A 207 -0.04 21.16 4.50
C GLU A 207 -1.45 21.77 4.34
N GLY A 208 -2.50 21.07 4.81
CA GLY A 208 -3.88 21.56 4.75
C GLY A 208 -4.50 21.52 3.35
N VAL A 209 -3.92 20.78 2.41
CA VAL A 209 -4.45 20.61 1.06
C VAL A 209 -5.70 19.72 1.11
N ALA A 210 -6.77 20.16 0.45
CA ALA A 210 -8.03 19.41 0.36
C ALA A 210 -7.82 18.03 -0.31
N LEU A 211 -8.59 17.03 0.14
CA LEU A 211 -8.43 15.63 -0.27
C LEU A 211 -8.44 15.44 -1.80
N ASP A 212 -9.36 16.07 -2.53
CA ASP A 212 -9.44 15.89 -3.98
C ASP A 212 -8.21 16.44 -4.71
N ALA A 213 -7.66 17.56 -4.24
CA ALA A 213 -6.42 18.12 -4.78
C ALA A 213 -5.20 17.25 -4.39
N ALA A 214 -5.19 16.68 -3.18
CA ALA A 214 -4.16 15.75 -2.73
C ALA A 214 -4.16 14.46 -3.58
N LEU A 215 -5.33 13.86 -3.83
CA LEU A 215 -5.47 12.69 -4.70
C LEU A 215 -5.07 13.01 -6.15
N GLY A 216 -5.43 14.19 -6.64
CA GLY A 216 -5.05 14.65 -7.98
C GLY A 216 -3.53 14.75 -8.15
N SER A 217 -2.84 15.37 -7.19
CA SER A 217 -1.40 15.59 -7.27
C SER A 217 -0.60 14.32 -6.98
N ALA A 218 -1.02 13.49 -6.02
CA ALA A 218 -0.29 12.29 -5.59
C ALA A 218 -0.49 11.07 -6.50
N ARG A 219 -1.36 11.14 -7.51
CA ARG A 219 -1.64 10.02 -8.41
C ARG A 219 -0.38 9.59 -9.18
N HIS A 220 -0.14 8.29 -9.21
CA HIS A 220 0.96 7.71 -9.96
C HIS A 220 0.77 7.74 -11.48
N ARG A 221 1.91 7.79 -12.17
CA ARG A 221 1.97 7.42 -13.60
C ARG A 221 1.54 5.96 -13.76
N PRO A 222 0.99 5.58 -14.93
CA PRO A 222 0.37 4.25 -15.10
C PRO A 222 1.25 3.08 -14.66
N ARG A 223 2.55 3.08 -14.98
CA ARG A 223 3.46 1.93 -14.80
C ARG A 223 3.87 1.65 -13.35
N VAL A 224 3.72 2.60 -12.44
CA VAL A 224 4.30 2.48 -11.08
C VAL A 224 3.78 1.26 -10.33
N LEU A 225 2.50 0.93 -10.46
CA LEU A 225 1.93 -0.26 -9.81
C LEU A 225 2.56 -1.55 -10.35
N GLU A 226 2.70 -1.68 -11.67
CA GLU A 226 3.26 -2.89 -12.29
C GLU A 226 4.76 -3.03 -12.02
N ASP A 227 5.50 -1.91 -12.03
CA ASP A 227 6.92 -1.88 -11.71
C ASP A 227 7.14 -2.30 -10.25
N GLU A 228 6.36 -1.75 -9.32
CA GLU A 228 6.44 -2.10 -7.89
C GLU A 228 6.01 -3.55 -7.63
N ARG A 229 4.94 -4.03 -8.27
CA ARG A 229 4.50 -5.42 -8.17
C ARG A 229 5.59 -6.38 -8.66
N THR A 230 6.26 -6.04 -9.75
CA THR A 230 7.34 -6.87 -10.31
C THR A 230 8.57 -6.85 -9.42
N ARG A 231 8.90 -5.69 -8.83
CA ARG A 231 10.00 -5.54 -7.87
C ARG A 231 9.82 -6.42 -6.62
N LEU A 232 8.57 -6.58 -6.16
CA LEU A 232 8.22 -7.38 -4.99
C LEU A 232 7.83 -8.83 -5.30
N ALA A 233 7.85 -9.23 -6.58
CA ALA A 233 7.64 -10.61 -6.93
C ALA A 233 8.79 -11.45 -6.37
N PRO A 234 8.52 -12.62 -5.75
CA PRO A 234 9.58 -13.56 -5.39
C PRO A 234 10.42 -13.88 -6.63
N ALA A 235 11.74 -14.00 -6.47
CA ALA A 235 12.56 -14.57 -7.53
C ALA A 235 12.14 -16.04 -7.72
N ASP A 236 11.86 -16.43 -8.97
CA ASP A 236 11.57 -17.82 -9.36
C ASP A 236 12.80 -18.72 -9.17
#